data_AF-Q2UJB5-F1
#
_entry.id   AF-Q2UJB5-F1
#
_cell.length_a   1.000
_cell.length_b   1.000
_cell.length_c   1.000
_cell.angle_alpha   90.00
_cell.angle_beta   90.00
_cell.angle_gamma   90.00
#
_symmetry.space_group_name_H-M   'P 1'
#
loop_
_entity.id
_entity.type
_entity.pdbx_description
1 polymer ?
#
loop_
_entity_poly.entity_id
_entity_poly.type
_entity_poly.pdbx_seq_one_letter_code
_entity_poly.pdbx_strand_id
1 'polypeptide(L)'
;MAPTSRRLRLSNPSSRNQRILWKRRTGALLVLRTNGSDVCGGLISEEETIIPIHHWIPKDMSPAEASQHFLASNISAFDTYANYTVYLCAQTLGVLFNPSSQLPPSCVTCRYLGSPDDRDTYVHRWKRLFDSVEEWYDNRPNQMKSIFVIPATAGPGQERPFPTVLYGNGAAISGNQLYHACALLLLQRKPKTLSLSRRPKSVLWHARQICAISASNTHHGCWTNALQPLWLAGKAMSHHSEHTAIIETLARIERETGWATAWRVEDLKDFWGEDDDMDEMEPMRIDVEGDVSLQTPRSIRSL
;
A
#
# COMPACT_ATOMS: atom_id res chain seq x y z
N MET A 1 -61.34 -13.32 41.27
CA MET A 1 -61.02 -14.64 40.68
C MET A 1 -60.11 -14.41 39.47
N ALA A 2 -59.14 -15.31 39.24
CA ALA A 2 -58.00 -15.26 38.28
C ALA A 2 -56.71 -14.59 38.84
N PRO A 3 -55.48 -15.08 38.49
CA PRO A 3 -54.65 -15.81 39.45
C PRO A 3 -53.22 -15.27 39.66
N THR A 4 -52.61 -15.76 40.75
CA THR A 4 -51.19 -15.76 41.09
C THR A 4 -50.28 -16.26 39.96
N SER A 5 -49.17 -15.55 39.70
CA SER A 5 -48.00 -16.18 39.06
C SER A 5 -46.69 -15.59 39.62
N ARG A 6 -45.96 -16.44 40.35
CA ARG A 6 -44.60 -16.20 40.87
C ARG A 6 -43.64 -15.92 39.72
N ARG A 7 -43.04 -14.72 39.65
CA ARG A 7 -41.78 -14.55 38.90
C ARG A 7 -40.62 -15.05 39.75
N LEU A 8 -40.15 -16.25 39.41
CA LEU A 8 -38.81 -16.73 39.75
C LEU A 8 -37.78 -15.66 39.34
N ARG A 9 -37.03 -15.13 40.31
CA ARG A 9 -35.77 -14.44 40.02
C ARG A 9 -34.77 -15.48 39.51
N LEU A 10 -34.64 -15.58 38.20
CA LEU A 10 -33.42 -16.12 37.60
C LEU A 10 -32.44 -14.96 37.48
N SER A 11 -31.50 -14.88 38.42
CA SER A 11 -30.27 -14.12 38.26
C SER A 11 -29.52 -14.67 37.05
N ASN A 12 -29.67 -14.00 35.90
CA ASN A 12 -29.00 -14.36 34.66
C ASN A 12 -27.60 -13.70 34.65
N PRO A 13 -26.48 -14.45 34.73
CA PRO A 13 -25.13 -13.86 34.72
C PRO A 13 -24.65 -13.41 33.33
N SER A 14 -25.50 -13.46 32.30
CA SER A 14 -25.07 -13.29 30.90
C SER A 14 -24.93 -11.84 30.40
N SER A 15 -25.39 -10.82 31.14
CA SER A 15 -25.33 -9.43 30.66
C SER A 15 -23.96 -8.75 30.84
N ARG A 16 -23.12 -9.25 31.76
CA ARG A 16 -21.75 -8.73 31.97
C ARG A 16 -20.75 -9.30 30.96
N ASN A 17 -20.91 -10.57 30.58
CA ASN A 17 -20.03 -11.21 29.60
C ASN A 17 -20.30 -10.73 28.17
N GLN A 18 -21.53 -10.32 27.86
CA GLN A 18 -21.81 -9.68 26.56
C GLN A 18 -21.16 -8.29 26.48
N ARG A 19 -21.16 -7.46 27.53
CA ARG A 19 -20.45 -6.16 27.49
C ARG A 19 -18.94 -6.29 27.31
N ILE A 20 -18.33 -7.38 27.78
CA ILE A 20 -16.90 -7.67 27.60
C ILE A 20 -16.62 -8.16 26.16
N LEU A 21 -17.50 -8.99 25.57
CA LEU A 21 -17.40 -9.35 24.15
C LEU A 21 -17.66 -8.16 23.21
N TRP A 22 -18.60 -7.28 23.55
CA TRP A 22 -18.90 -6.08 22.78
C TRP A 22 -17.76 -5.06 22.84
N LYS A 23 -17.10 -4.86 24.00
CA LYS A 23 -15.85 -4.08 24.09
C LYS A 23 -14.67 -4.72 23.36
N ARG A 24 -14.57 -6.05 23.29
CA ARG A 24 -13.51 -6.77 22.54
C ARG A 24 -13.68 -6.65 21.01
N ARG A 25 -14.90 -6.66 20.48
CA ARG A 25 -15.17 -6.46 19.04
C ARG A 25 -14.91 -5.03 18.54
N THR A 26 -15.24 -4.01 19.33
CA THR A 26 -14.93 -2.61 18.98
C THR A 26 -13.49 -2.20 19.33
N GLY A 27 -12.85 -2.86 20.29
CA GLY A 27 -11.45 -2.60 20.67
C GLY A 27 -10.49 -2.91 19.53
N ALA A 28 -10.61 -4.05 18.85
CA ALA A 28 -9.80 -4.37 17.67
C ALA A 28 -10.03 -3.37 16.53
N LEU A 29 -11.28 -2.96 16.28
CA LEU A 29 -11.63 -1.99 15.22
C LEU A 29 -11.13 -0.56 15.54
N LEU A 30 -11.06 -0.18 16.82
CA LEU A 30 -10.52 1.12 17.27
C LEU A 30 -8.98 1.11 17.29
N VAL A 31 -8.37 0.01 17.76
CA VAL A 31 -6.92 -0.22 17.74
C VAL A 31 -6.40 -0.27 16.29
N LEU A 32 -7.17 -0.80 15.33
CA LEU A 32 -6.75 -0.86 13.93
C LEU A 32 -7.00 0.44 13.15
N ARG A 33 -7.93 1.31 13.60
CA ARG A 33 -8.01 2.70 13.09
C ARG A 33 -6.81 3.53 13.53
N THR A 34 -6.33 3.36 14.77
CA THR A 34 -5.09 4.02 15.24
C THR A 34 -3.84 3.41 14.61
N ASN A 35 -3.82 2.08 14.44
CA ASN A 35 -2.66 1.37 13.89
C ASN A 35 -2.54 1.52 12.37
N GLY A 36 -3.64 1.70 11.63
CA GLY A 36 -3.58 2.02 10.20
C GLY A 36 -2.87 3.34 9.94
N SER A 37 -3.11 4.36 10.78
CA SER A 37 -2.39 5.63 10.73
C SER A 37 -0.91 5.46 11.09
N ASP A 38 -0.59 4.59 12.05
CA ASP A 38 0.79 4.29 12.44
C ASP A 38 1.57 3.58 11.32
N VAL A 39 0.95 2.58 10.66
CA VAL A 39 1.52 1.96 9.44
C VAL A 39 1.77 3.00 8.36
N CYS A 40 0.80 3.89 8.11
CA CYS A 40 0.97 4.95 7.11
C CYS A 40 2.16 5.86 7.48
N GLY A 41 2.31 6.23 8.75
CA GLY A 41 3.45 6.99 9.26
C GLY A 41 4.79 6.28 9.02
N GLY A 42 4.90 5.00 9.39
CA GLY A 42 6.13 4.22 9.17
C GLY A 42 6.45 4.01 7.68
N LEU A 43 5.42 3.83 6.83
CA LEU A 43 5.61 3.78 5.38
C LEU A 43 6.09 5.13 4.80
N ILE A 44 5.62 6.27 5.35
CA ILE A 44 6.05 7.62 4.94
C ILE A 44 7.51 7.85 5.31
N SER A 45 7.87 7.56 6.55
CA SER A 45 9.23 7.80 7.06
C SER A 45 10.23 6.73 6.61
N GLU A 46 9.77 5.63 6.01
CA GLU A 46 10.58 4.41 5.81
C GLU A 46 11.24 3.95 7.14
N GLU A 47 10.43 3.93 8.20
CA GLU A 47 10.82 3.58 9.57
C GLU A 47 9.87 2.50 10.15
N GLU A 48 10.24 1.93 11.30
CA GLU A 48 9.33 1.07 12.06
C GLU A 48 8.10 1.87 12.53
N THR A 49 6.98 1.18 12.78
CA THR A 49 5.81 1.77 13.41
C THR A 49 6.14 2.37 14.78
N ILE A 50 5.52 3.51 15.12
CA ILE A 50 5.71 4.21 16.39
C ILE A 50 5.32 3.30 17.55
N ILE A 51 4.23 2.55 17.41
CA ILE A 51 3.85 1.52 18.37
C ILE A 51 4.66 0.27 18.02
N PRO A 52 5.56 -0.21 18.90
CA PRO A 52 6.32 -1.42 18.65
C PRO A 52 5.39 -2.60 18.42
N ILE A 53 5.73 -3.43 17.43
CA ILE A 53 4.81 -4.48 16.95
C ILE A 53 4.40 -5.51 18.01
N HIS A 54 5.24 -5.74 19.03
CA HIS A 54 4.91 -6.64 20.15
C HIS A 54 3.76 -6.14 21.03
N HIS A 55 3.35 -4.88 20.89
CA HIS A 55 2.16 -4.32 21.55
C HIS A 55 0.88 -4.49 20.71
N TRP A 56 0.96 -5.03 19.50
CA TRP A 56 -0.18 -5.16 18.59
C TRP A 56 -0.99 -6.44 18.82
N ILE A 57 -0.43 -7.39 19.58
CA ILE A 57 -1.09 -8.63 19.97
C ILE A 57 -1.10 -8.79 21.50
N PRO A 58 -2.00 -9.61 22.07
CA PRO A 58 -1.99 -9.93 23.50
C PRO A 58 -0.65 -10.50 23.97
N LYS A 59 -0.24 -10.19 25.21
CA LYS A 59 1.06 -10.63 25.77
C LYS A 59 1.22 -12.15 25.88
N ASP A 60 0.10 -12.86 25.93
CA ASP A 60 -0.01 -14.32 26.01
C ASP A 60 -0.18 -14.99 24.64
N MET A 61 -0.12 -14.22 23.55
CA MET A 61 -0.25 -14.70 22.18
C MET A 61 1.09 -14.57 21.45
N SER A 62 1.50 -15.62 20.74
CA SER A 62 2.64 -15.59 19.84
C SER A 62 2.29 -14.96 18.48
N PRO A 63 3.28 -14.43 17.74
CA PRO A 63 3.04 -13.93 16.38
C PRO A 63 2.42 -14.97 15.44
N ALA A 64 2.80 -16.24 15.57
CA ALA A 64 2.27 -17.33 14.76
C ALA A 64 0.78 -17.60 15.08
N GLU A 65 0.42 -17.62 16.36
CA GLU A 65 -0.99 -17.75 16.78
C GLU A 65 -1.82 -16.56 16.30
N ALA A 66 -1.29 -15.34 16.39
CA ALA A 66 -1.95 -14.15 15.87
C ALA A 66 -2.22 -14.26 14.35
N SER A 67 -1.21 -14.64 13.57
CA SER A 67 -1.35 -14.90 12.12
C SER A 67 -2.41 -15.96 11.83
N GLN A 68 -2.42 -17.07 12.58
CA GLN A 68 -3.40 -18.12 12.40
C GLN A 68 -4.83 -17.66 12.73
N HIS A 69 -5.00 -16.85 13.79
CA HIS A 69 -6.29 -16.24 14.12
C HIS A 69 -6.83 -15.36 13.00
N PHE A 70 -5.97 -14.54 12.38
CA PHE A 70 -6.34 -13.72 11.23
C PHE A 70 -6.72 -14.58 10.02
N LEU A 71 -5.91 -15.58 9.67
CA LEU A 71 -6.17 -16.46 8.53
C LEU A 71 -7.48 -17.24 8.70
N ALA A 72 -7.74 -17.78 9.88
CA ALA A 72 -8.97 -18.52 10.20
C ALA A 72 -10.24 -17.65 10.10
N SER A 73 -10.11 -16.32 10.12
CA SER A 73 -11.24 -15.42 9.96
C SER A 73 -11.74 -15.29 8.50
N ASN A 74 -11.03 -15.88 7.52
CA ASN A 74 -11.43 -15.85 6.10
C ASN A 74 -12.86 -16.38 5.87
N ILE A 75 -13.31 -17.36 6.65
CA ILE A 75 -14.64 -17.97 6.50
C ILE A 75 -15.75 -17.12 7.13
N SER A 76 -15.46 -16.37 8.20
CA SER A 76 -16.50 -15.81 9.08
C SER A 76 -16.48 -14.29 9.25
N ALA A 77 -15.35 -13.63 8.95
CA ALA A 77 -15.18 -12.19 9.15
C ALA A 77 -14.08 -11.62 8.23
N PHE A 78 -14.43 -11.32 6.98
CA PHE A 78 -13.48 -10.79 5.99
C PHE A 78 -12.81 -9.47 6.41
N ASP A 79 -13.47 -8.64 7.23
CA ASP A 79 -12.85 -7.43 7.78
C ASP A 79 -11.68 -7.78 8.72
N THR A 80 -11.84 -8.82 9.55
CA THR A 80 -10.75 -9.30 10.42
C THR A 80 -9.61 -9.87 9.58
N TYR A 81 -9.95 -10.57 8.50
CA TYR A 81 -8.98 -11.09 7.55
C TYR A 81 -8.20 -9.96 6.86
N ALA A 82 -8.87 -8.88 6.47
CA ALA A 82 -8.25 -7.69 5.88
C ALA A 82 -7.25 -7.05 6.85
N ASN A 83 -7.59 -6.99 8.14
CA ASN A 83 -6.73 -6.41 9.17
C ASN A 83 -5.39 -7.14 9.33
N TYR A 84 -5.28 -8.38 8.86
CA TYR A 84 -3.99 -9.07 8.82
C TYR A 84 -2.96 -8.31 7.98
N THR A 85 -3.36 -7.64 6.88
CA THR A 85 -2.39 -6.89 6.05
C THR A 85 -1.84 -5.68 6.75
N VAL A 86 -2.59 -5.06 7.66
CA VAL A 86 -2.09 -3.98 8.52
C VAL A 86 -1.00 -4.51 9.45
N TYR A 87 -1.22 -5.67 10.06
CA TYR A 87 -0.23 -6.34 10.89
C TYR A 87 1.00 -6.83 10.09
N LEU A 88 0.79 -7.38 8.89
CA LEU A 88 1.87 -7.76 7.98
C LEU A 88 2.68 -6.54 7.54
N CYS A 89 2.05 -5.40 7.29
CA CYS A 89 2.73 -4.19 6.90
C CYS A 89 3.61 -3.63 8.03
N ALA A 90 3.12 -3.65 9.27
CA ALA A 90 3.96 -3.35 10.43
C ALA A 90 5.15 -4.30 10.56
N GLN A 91 4.95 -5.61 10.33
CA GLN A 91 6.07 -6.57 10.29
C GLN A 91 7.06 -6.26 9.16
N THR A 92 6.57 -5.85 7.98
CA THR A 92 7.42 -5.45 6.85
C THR A 92 8.28 -4.26 7.21
N LEU A 93 7.70 -3.23 7.83
CA LEU A 93 8.46 -2.08 8.30
C LEU A 93 9.53 -2.49 9.33
N GLY A 94 9.16 -3.32 10.31
CA GLY A 94 10.10 -3.82 11.32
C GLY A 94 11.22 -4.71 10.75
N VAL A 95 10.96 -5.52 9.72
CA VAL A 95 12.01 -6.33 9.08
C VAL A 95 12.95 -5.49 8.23
N LEU A 96 12.43 -4.45 7.55
CA LEU A 96 13.20 -3.68 6.56
C LEU A 96 13.92 -2.47 7.16
N PHE A 97 13.35 -1.85 8.20
CA PHE A 97 13.78 -0.54 8.69
C PHE A 97 14.17 -0.51 10.17
N ASN A 98 14.11 -1.63 10.89
CA ASN A 98 14.49 -1.64 12.30
C ASN A 98 16.03 -1.44 12.46
N PRO A 99 16.48 -0.36 13.14
CA PRO A 99 17.90 -0.07 13.37
C PRO A 99 18.61 -1.12 14.22
N SER A 100 17.86 -1.86 15.05
CA SER A 100 18.36 -2.92 15.94
C SER A 100 18.80 -4.18 15.20
N SER A 101 18.64 -4.25 13.88
CA SER A 101 19.26 -5.28 13.05
C SER A 101 20.80 -5.24 13.05
N GLN A 102 21.39 -4.16 13.59
CA GLN A 102 22.83 -4.01 13.85
C GLN A 102 23.23 -4.14 15.33
N LEU A 103 22.29 -4.30 16.27
CA LEU A 103 22.57 -4.42 17.71
C LEU A 103 22.39 -5.87 18.22
N PRO A 104 23.10 -6.25 19.31
CA PRO A 104 23.07 -7.61 19.86
C PRO A 104 21.65 -8.08 20.29
N PRO A 105 21.43 -9.41 20.46
CA PRO A 105 20.12 -10.08 20.62
C PRO A 105 19.29 -9.73 21.88
N SER A 106 19.60 -8.65 22.57
CA SER A 106 18.83 -8.13 23.71
C SER A 106 17.59 -7.32 23.31
N CYS A 107 17.41 -6.97 22.03
CA CYS A 107 16.23 -6.24 21.55
C CYS A 107 14.96 -7.12 21.52
N VAL A 108 13.91 -6.70 22.24
CA VAL A 108 12.62 -7.39 22.37
C VAL A 108 11.92 -7.53 21.01
N THR A 109 12.00 -6.53 20.15
CA THR A 109 11.41 -6.55 18.81
C THR A 109 12.11 -7.55 17.88
N CYS A 110 13.45 -7.63 17.94
CA CYS A 110 14.22 -8.64 17.19
C CYS A 110 13.85 -10.06 17.61
N ARG A 111 13.53 -10.28 18.89
CA ARG A 111 13.07 -11.57 19.43
C ARG A 111 11.60 -11.87 19.09
N TYR A 112 10.77 -10.84 18.90
CA TYR A 112 9.36 -10.97 18.53
C TYR A 112 9.18 -11.30 17.05
N LEU A 113 9.89 -10.62 16.16
CA LEU A 113 9.98 -10.99 14.74
C LEU A 113 10.93 -12.16 14.51
N GLY A 114 11.58 -12.63 15.59
CA GLY A 114 12.64 -13.62 15.64
C GLY A 114 12.14 -15.00 16.06
N SER A 115 12.76 -16.08 15.57
CA SER A 115 12.76 -17.38 16.26
C SER A 115 13.64 -17.26 17.51
N PRO A 116 13.35 -17.95 18.62
CA PRO A 116 14.22 -17.99 19.81
C PRO A 116 15.61 -18.60 19.56
N ASP A 117 15.86 -19.15 18.37
CA ASP A 117 17.16 -19.63 17.94
C ASP A 117 18.11 -18.47 17.55
N ASP A 118 19.36 -18.57 17.99
CA ASP A 118 20.52 -17.68 17.71
C ASP A 118 20.90 -17.58 16.20
N ARG A 119 20.00 -18.02 15.32
CA ARG A 119 20.14 -18.15 13.86
C ARG A 119 19.12 -17.35 13.06
N ASP A 120 18.29 -16.49 13.66
CA ASP A 120 17.28 -15.76 12.89
C ASP A 120 17.86 -14.57 12.09
N THR A 121 18.51 -14.91 10.97
CA THR A 121 19.11 -13.95 10.06
C THR A 121 18.06 -13.08 9.36
N TYR A 122 18.48 -11.91 8.84
CA TYR A 122 17.62 -11.09 7.97
C TYR A 122 16.99 -11.92 6.84
N VAL A 123 17.73 -12.86 6.24
CA VAL A 123 17.24 -13.74 5.17
C VAL A 123 16.08 -14.61 5.64
N HIS A 124 16.17 -15.20 6.83
CA HIS A 124 15.11 -16.02 7.40
C HIS A 124 13.87 -15.19 7.76
N ARG A 125 14.05 -14.04 8.42
CA ARG A 125 12.95 -13.11 8.74
C ARG A 125 12.24 -12.61 7.49
N TRP A 126 13.01 -12.15 6.49
CA TRP A 126 12.47 -11.71 5.20
C TRP A 126 11.69 -12.84 4.52
N LYS A 127 12.26 -14.06 4.46
CA LYS A 127 11.60 -15.19 3.80
C LYS A 127 10.28 -15.56 4.47
N ARG A 128 10.29 -15.74 5.80
CA ARG A 128 9.08 -16.08 6.56
C ARG A 128 7.98 -15.03 6.38
N LEU A 129 8.37 -13.76 6.40
CA LEU A 129 7.41 -12.67 6.20
C LEU A 129 6.88 -12.62 4.77
N PHE A 130 7.74 -12.78 3.76
CA PHE A 130 7.31 -12.84 2.36
C PHE A 130 6.36 -14.03 2.12
N ASP A 131 6.65 -15.19 2.68
CA ASP A 131 5.75 -16.35 2.62
C ASP A 131 4.39 -16.04 3.29
N SER A 132 4.38 -15.33 4.42
CA SER A 132 3.14 -14.93 5.11
C SER A 132 2.31 -13.89 4.32
N VAL A 133 2.97 -12.96 3.64
CA VAL A 133 2.35 -11.97 2.75
C VAL A 133 1.70 -12.66 1.54
N GLU A 134 2.41 -13.61 0.93
CA GLU A 134 1.88 -14.42 -0.19
C GLU A 134 0.75 -15.36 0.26
N GLU A 135 0.86 -15.94 1.45
CA GLU A 135 -0.20 -16.78 2.03
C GLU A 135 -1.49 -16.00 2.24
N TRP A 136 -1.41 -14.76 2.74
CA TRP A 136 -2.57 -13.87 2.78
C TRP A 136 -3.16 -13.65 1.39
N TYR A 137 -2.33 -13.55 0.34
CA TYR A 137 -2.87 -13.34 -1.01
C TYR A 137 -3.60 -14.56 -1.55
N ASP A 138 -3.01 -15.74 -1.35
CA ASP A 138 -3.51 -16.99 -1.90
C ASP A 138 -4.75 -17.50 -1.15
N ASN A 139 -4.87 -17.21 0.16
CA ASN A 139 -5.98 -17.69 1.01
C ASN A 139 -7.16 -16.70 1.15
N ARG A 140 -7.19 -15.63 0.37
CA ARG A 140 -8.26 -14.62 0.47
C ARG A 140 -9.66 -15.20 0.26
N PRO A 141 -10.64 -14.85 1.11
CA PRO A 141 -12.03 -15.18 0.83
C PRO A 141 -12.57 -14.40 -0.37
N ASN A 142 -13.69 -14.85 -0.94
CA ASN A 142 -14.25 -14.26 -2.16
C ASN A 142 -14.58 -12.78 -2.02
N GLN A 143 -15.01 -12.34 -0.84
CA GLN A 143 -15.26 -10.93 -0.50
C GLN A 143 -14.01 -10.06 -0.60
N MET A 144 -12.83 -10.66 -0.50
CA MET A 144 -11.53 -9.98 -0.57
C MET A 144 -10.88 -10.08 -1.95
N LYS A 145 -11.56 -10.71 -2.93
CA LYS A 145 -11.11 -10.79 -4.33
C LYS A 145 -11.76 -9.67 -5.15
N SER A 146 -11.11 -9.29 -6.24
CA SER A 146 -11.69 -8.37 -7.23
C SER A 146 -12.95 -8.99 -7.83
N ILE A 147 -14.02 -8.20 -7.94
CA ILE A 147 -15.25 -8.59 -8.64
C ILE A 147 -15.01 -8.61 -10.14
N PHE A 148 -14.21 -7.67 -10.63
CA PHE A 148 -14.06 -7.44 -12.05
C PHE A 148 -12.67 -6.86 -12.37
N VAL A 149 -12.08 -7.34 -13.47
CA VAL A 149 -10.77 -6.89 -13.97
C VAL A 149 -10.86 -6.64 -15.48
N ILE A 150 -10.55 -5.43 -15.92
CA ILE A 150 -10.28 -5.12 -17.34
C ILE A 150 -8.77 -4.93 -17.48
N PRO A 151 -8.11 -5.66 -18.40
CA PRO A 151 -6.69 -5.43 -18.70
C PRO A 151 -6.39 -3.97 -19.09
N ALA A 152 -5.16 -3.53 -18.83
CA ALA A 152 -4.67 -2.26 -19.35
C ALA A 152 -4.78 -2.24 -20.89
N THR A 153 -5.17 -1.10 -21.45
CA THR A 153 -5.30 -0.93 -22.91
C THR A 153 -4.27 0.08 -23.40
N ALA A 154 -3.48 -0.32 -24.39
CA ALA A 154 -2.62 0.57 -25.15
C ALA A 154 -3.29 0.83 -26.50
N GLY A 155 -3.68 2.07 -26.77
CA GLY A 155 -4.30 2.48 -28.03
C GLY A 155 -4.44 4.00 -28.15
N PRO A 156 -4.42 4.56 -29.38
CA PRO A 156 -4.53 6.01 -29.59
C PRO A 156 -5.83 6.56 -28.97
N GLY A 157 -5.72 7.49 -28.03
CA GLY A 157 -6.85 8.21 -27.43
C GLY A 157 -7.57 7.53 -26.25
N GLN A 158 -7.14 6.33 -25.81
CA GLN A 158 -7.65 5.65 -24.61
C GLN A 158 -6.55 4.89 -23.88
N GLU A 159 -5.39 5.52 -23.67
CA GLU A 159 -4.30 4.92 -22.91
C GLU A 159 -4.73 4.75 -21.45
N ARG A 160 -4.96 3.51 -21.04
CA ARG A 160 -5.20 3.15 -19.63
C ARG A 160 -3.99 2.33 -19.19
N PRO A 161 -2.96 2.98 -18.62
CA PRO A 161 -1.69 2.32 -18.32
C PRO A 161 -1.85 1.27 -17.21
N PHE A 162 -2.89 1.43 -16.36
CA PHE A 162 -3.23 0.47 -15.32
C PHE A 162 -4.49 -0.32 -15.68
N PRO A 163 -4.57 -1.61 -15.29
CA PRO A 163 -5.81 -2.36 -15.41
C PRO A 163 -6.92 -1.71 -14.56
N THR A 164 -8.16 -1.86 -14.98
CA THR A 164 -9.30 -1.53 -14.12
C THR A 164 -9.57 -2.70 -13.18
N VAL A 165 -9.58 -2.49 -11.87
CA VAL A 165 -9.83 -3.53 -10.85
C VAL A 165 -10.85 -3.06 -9.81
N LEU A 166 -12.02 -3.69 -9.78
CA LEU A 166 -13.11 -3.32 -8.88
C LEU A 166 -13.23 -4.31 -7.73
N TYR A 167 -13.38 -3.78 -6.51
CA TYR A 167 -13.61 -4.56 -5.30
C TYR A 167 -14.99 -4.25 -4.71
N GLY A 168 -15.59 -5.24 -4.05
CA GLY A 168 -16.95 -5.13 -3.52
C GLY A 168 -17.10 -4.36 -2.22
N ASN A 169 -16.00 -4.07 -1.52
CA ASN A 169 -16.03 -3.44 -0.19
C ASN A 169 -14.69 -2.79 0.14
N GLY A 170 -14.70 -1.86 1.10
CA GLY A 170 -13.51 -1.11 1.52
C GLY A 170 -12.40 -1.98 2.13
N ALA A 171 -12.75 -3.04 2.87
CA ALA A 171 -11.77 -3.95 3.45
C ALA A 171 -10.95 -4.66 2.36
N ALA A 172 -11.59 -5.07 1.27
CA ALA A 172 -10.93 -5.65 0.11
C ALA A 172 -10.06 -4.63 -0.63
N ILE A 173 -10.51 -3.37 -0.79
CA ILE A 173 -9.72 -2.30 -1.40
C ILE A 173 -8.44 -2.06 -0.59
N SER A 174 -8.57 -1.68 0.68
CA SER A 174 -7.41 -1.36 1.54
C SER A 174 -6.53 -2.56 1.82
N GLY A 175 -7.13 -3.74 2.04
CA GLY A 175 -6.40 -4.98 2.31
C GLY A 175 -5.48 -5.34 1.15
N ASN A 176 -6.01 -5.38 -0.09
CA ASN A 176 -5.20 -5.72 -1.27
C ASN A 176 -4.16 -4.64 -1.56
N GLN A 177 -4.50 -3.37 -1.38
CA GLN A 177 -3.54 -2.28 -1.58
C GLN A 177 -2.33 -2.40 -0.63
N LEU A 178 -2.57 -2.67 0.66
CA LEU A 178 -1.50 -2.91 1.63
C LEU A 178 -0.71 -4.18 1.30
N TYR A 179 -1.35 -5.27 0.88
CA TYR A 179 -0.63 -6.45 0.40
C TYR A 179 0.35 -6.10 -0.72
N HIS A 180 -0.08 -5.36 -1.74
CA HIS A 180 0.78 -5.00 -2.85
C HIS A 180 1.93 -4.09 -2.38
N ALA A 181 1.68 -3.19 -1.43
CA ALA A 181 2.72 -2.36 -0.84
C ALA A 181 3.76 -3.19 -0.06
N CYS A 182 3.33 -4.14 0.77
CA CYS A 182 4.23 -5.06 1.48
C CYS A 182 5.09 -5.88 0.52
N ALA A 183 4.46 -6.50 -0.47
CA ALA A 183 5.16 -7.30 -1.47
C ALA A 183 6.15 -6.48 -2.29
N LEU A 184 5.77 -5.27 -2.71
CA LEU A 184 6.65 -4.32 -3.41
C LEU A 184 7.90 -4.00 -2.58
N LEU A 185 7.72 -3.59 -1.32
CA LEU A 185 8.83 -3.23 -0.43
C LEU A 185 9.76 -4.41 -0.14
N LEU A 186 9.19 -5.58 0.13
CA LEU A 186 9.97 -6.80 0.36
C LEU A 186 10.77 -7.18 -0.87
N LEU A 187 10.17 -7.15 -2.06
CA LEU A 187 10.83 -7.50 -3.31
C LEU A 187 11.97 -6.53 -3.67
N GLN A 188 11.80 -5.22 -3.42
CA GLN A 188 12.86 -4.23 -3.59
C GLN A 188 14.08 -4.51 -2.70
N ARG A 189 13.85 -5.09 -1.51
CA ARG A 189 14.89 -5.40 -0.52
C ARG A 189 15.16 -6.91 -0.36
N LYS A 190 14.85 -7.69 -1.39
CA LYS A 190 15.06 -9.15 -1.40
C LYS A 190 16.55 -9.49 -1.24
N PRO A 191 16.94 -10.39 -0.30
CA PRO A 191 18.32 -10.86 -0.21
C PRO A 191 18.79 -11.51 -1.52
N LYS A 192 19.92 -11.06 -2.07
CA LYS A 192 20.47 -11.53 -3.36
C LYS A 192 20.80 -13.03 -3.36
N THR A 193 21.15 -13.58 -2.20
CA THR A 193 21.50 -15.01 -2.01
C THR A 193 20.27 -15.92 -1.93
N LEU A 194 19.06 -15.34 -1.78
CA LEU A 194 17.85 -16.11 -1.57
C LEU A 194 17.20 -16.54 -2.88
N SER A 195 17.16 -17.85 -3.11
CA SER A 195 16.32 -18.45 -4.15
C SER A 195 14.92 -18.74 -3.60
N LEU A 196 13.90 -18.45 -4.39
CA LEU A 196 12.50 -18.73 -4.05
C LEU A 196 12.00 -19.90 -4.88
N SER A 197 11.22 -20.79 -4.28
CA SER A 197 10.64 -21.95 -4.94
C SER A 197 9.62 -21.56 -6.02
N ARG A 198 8.83 -20.51 -5.77
CA ARG A 198 7.89 -19.92 -6.73
C ARG A 198 8.44 -18.59 -7.22
N ARG A 199 8.35 -18.34 -8.54
CA ARG A 199 8.68 -17.02 -9.10
C ARG A 199 7.60 -16.02 -8.67
N PRO A 200 7.92 -15.01 -7.84
CA PRO A 200 6.94 -14.02 -7.42
C PRO A 200 6.56 -13.11 -8.59
N LYS A 201 5.46 -12.38 -8.44
CA LYS A 201 5.15 -11.26 -9.34
C LYS A 201 6.23 -10.18 -9.21
N SER A 202 6.44 -9.40 -10.26
CA SER A 202 7.50 -8.39 -10.28
C SER A 202 7.13 -7.16 -9.43
N VAL A 203 8.15 -6.40 -9.00
CA VAL A 203 7.98 -5.09 -8.34
C VAL A 203 7.01 -4.20 -9.14
N LEU A 204 7.23 -4.08 -10.44
CA LEU A 204 6.39 -3.28 -11.34
C LEU A 204 4.94 -3.81 -11.41
N TRP A 205 4.74 -5.13 -11.34
CA TRP A 205 3.38 -5.68 -11.30
C TRP A 205 2.64 -5.24 -10.03
N HIS A 206 3.28 -5.31 -8.86
CA HIS A 206 2.68 -4.84 -7.61
C HIS A 206 2.43 -3.32 -7.64
N ALA A 207 3.38 -2.53 -8.14
CA ALA A 207 3.23 -1.09 -8.30
C ALA A 207 2.00 -0.74 -9.15
N ARG A 208 1.85 -1.40 -10.31
CA ARG A 208 0.68 -1.19 -11.19
C ARG A 208 -0.63 -1.59 -10.53
N GLN A 209 -0.64 -2.65 -9.71
CA GLN A 209 -1.84 -3.03 -8.95
C GLN A 209 -2.22 -1.98 -7.91
N ILE A 210 -1.25 -1.35 -7.23
CA ILE A 210 -1.54 -0.27 -6.28
C ILE A 210 -2.24 0.89 -6.98
N CYS A 211 -1.69 1.35 -8.12
CA CYS A 211 -2.28 2.44 -8.90
C CYS A 211 -3.66 2.05 -9.47
N ALA A 212 -3.79 0.83 -10.00
CA ALA A 212 -5.05 0.29 -10.50
C ALA A 212 -6.15 0.31 -9.44
N ILE A 213 -5.84 -0.11 -8.20
CA ILE A 213 -6.79 -0.14 -7.09
C ILE A 213 -7.28 1.28 -6.77
N SER A 214 -6.36 2.25 -6.64
CA SER A 214 -6.72 3.63 -6.33
C SER A 214 -7.55 4.29 -7.44
N ALA A 215 -7.17 4.08 -8.70
CA ALA A 215 -7.84 4.69 -9.85
C ALA A 215 -9.24 4.10 -10.10
N SER A 216 -9.42 2.80 -9.84
CA SER A 216 -10.65 2.07 -10.19
C SER A 216 -11.75 2.17 -9.14
N ASN A 217 -11.41 2.42 -7.88
CA ASN A 217 -12.36 2.36 -6.76
C ASN A 217 -12.60 3.76 -6.18
N THR A 218 -13.83 4.06 -5.74
CA THR A 218 -14.25 5.41 -5.29
C THR A 218 -14.55 5.48 -3.79
N HIS A 219 -13.99 4.57 -3.00
CA HIS A 219 -14.25 4.53 -1.57
C HIS A 219 -13.35 5.54 -0.84
N HIS A 220 -13.94 6.66 -0.39
CA HIS A 220 -13.19 7.78 0.20
C HIS A 220 -12.31 7.37 1.39
N GLY A 221 -12.81 6.52 2.30
CA GLY A 221 -12.03 6.06 3.46
C GLY A 221 -10.87 5.11 3.11
N CYS A 222 -10.84 4.58 1.88
CA CYS A 222 -9.70 3.78 1.40
C CYS A 222 -8.65 4.69 0.77
N TRP A 223 -9.07 5.75 0.07
CA TRP A 223 -8.18 6.72 -0.52
C TRP A 223 -7.31 7.45 0.51
N THR A 224 -7.82 7.73 1.71
CA THR A 224 -7.00 8.31 2.79
C THR A 224 -5.79 7.46 3.15
N ASN A 225 -5.88 6.14 2.97
CA ASN A 225 -4.79 5.19 3.24
C ASN A 225 -3.99 4.82 1.97
N ALA A 226 -4.36 5.38 0.81
CA ALA A 226 -3.80 5.02 -0.49
C ALA A 226 -2.62 5.93 -0.90
N LEU A 227 -2.49 7.12 -0.30
CA LEU A 227 -1.45 8.09 -0.66
C LEU A 227 -0.05 7.48 -0.57
N GLN A 228 0.25 6.80 0.53
CA GLN A 228 1.59 6.25 0.74
C GLN A 228 1.88 5.03 -0.14
N PRO A 229 0.96 4.08 -0.33
CA PRO A 229 1.10 3.08 -1.39
C PRO A 229 1.31 3.70 -2.78
N LEU A 230 0.57 4.75 -3.14
CA LEU A 230 0.71 5.44 -4.44
C LEU A 230 2.09 6.06 -4.62
N TRP A 231 2.65 6.68 -3.57
CA TRP A 231 4.04 7.14 -3.55
C TRP A 231 5.03 6.01 -3.86
N LEU A 232 4.94 4.91 -3.12
CA LEU A 232 5.82 3.74 -3.29
C LEU A 232 5.71 3.14 -4.71
N ALA A 233 4.49 3.11 -5.25
CA ALA A 233 4.24 2.65 -6.61
C ALA A 233 4.82 3.62 -7.65
N GLY A 234 4.64 4.92 -7.46
CA GLY A 234 5.16 5.97 -8.36
C GLY A 234 6.68 5.94 -8.48
N LYS A 235 7.40 5.71 -7.37
CA LYS A 235 8.86 5.50 -7.38
C LYS A 235 9.33 4.30 -8.21
N ALA A 236 8.44 3.36 -8.52
CA ALA A 236 8.73 2.19 -9.34
C ALA A 236 8.31 2.36 -10.81
N MET A 237 7.68 3.48 -11.18
CA MET A 237 7.27 3.79 -12.55
C MET A 237 8.36 4.56 -13.30
N SER A 238 8.33 4.46 -14.63
CA SER A 238 9.26 5.17 -15.51
C SER A 238 8.60 5.73 -16.77
N HIS A 239 7.32 5.43 -17.02
CA HIS A 239 6.63 5.85 -18.24
C HIS A 239 5.71 7.03 -17.94
N HIS A 240 5.80 8.09 -18.76
CA HIS A 240 5.05 9.33 -18.54
C HIS A 240 3.53 9.12 -18.44
N SER A 241 2.94 8.20 -19.22
CA SER A 241 1.51 7.89 -19.09
C SER A 241 1.14 7.30 -17.72
N GLU A 242 2.03 6.53 -17.10
CA GLU A 242 1.87 6.03 -15.73
C GLU A 242 1.98 7.17 -14.71
N HIS A 243 2.91 8.10 -14.91
CA HIS A 243 3.08 9.29 -14.06
C HIS A 243 1.81 10.15 -14.09
N THR A 244 1.34 10.51 -15.28
CA THR A 244 0.11 11.29 -15.49
C THR A 244 -1.09 10.62 -14.83
N ALA A 245 -1.28 9.31 -15.01
CA ALA A 245 -2.39 8.59 -14.39
C ALA A 245 -2.30 8.58 -12.84
N ILE A 246 -1.10 8.57 -12.26
CA ILE A 246 -0.91 8.70 -10.80
C ILE A 246 -1.27 10.11 -10.34
N ILE A 247 -0.80 11.15 -11.03
CA ILE A 247 -1.11 12.55 -10.72
C ILE A 247 -2.63 12.79 -10.78
N GLU A 248 -3.29 12.32 -11.84
CA GLU A 248 -4.75 12.42 -12.00
C GLU A 248 -5.49 11.71 -10.85
N THR A 249 -4.98 10.55 -10.43
CA THR A 249 -5.54 9.80 -9.29
C THR A 249 -5.40 10.58 -7.99
N LEU A 250 -4.23 11.16 -7.70
CA LEU A 250 -3.99 11.98 -6.51
C LEU A 250 -4.86 13.24 -6.52
N ALA A 251 -4.89 13.98 -7.63
CA ALA A 251 -5.72 15.17 -7.79
C ALA A 251 -7.21 14.86 -7.62
N ARG A 252 -7.66 13.69 -8.10
CA ARG A 252 -9.03 13.21 -7.87
C ARG A 252 -9.30 12.95 -6.38
N ILE A 253 -8.38 12.28 -5.69
CA ILE A 253 -8.50 12.01 -4.25
C ILE A 253 -8.67 13.32 -3.48
N GLU A 254 -7.82 14.31 -3.75
CA GLU A 254 -7.91 15.62 -3.08
C GLU A 254 -9.21 16.34 -3.39
N ARG A 255 -9.63 16.37 -4.66
CA ARG A 255 -10.89 17.00 -5.07
C ARG A 255 -12.12 16.35 -4.41
N GLU A 256 -12.16 15.03 -4.29
CA GLU A 256 -13.33 14.29 -3.78
C GLU A 256 -13.34 14.13 -2.25
N THR A 257 -12.18 14.16 -1.59
CA THR A 257 -12.06 13.94 -0.14
C THR A 257 -11.67 15.19 0.66
N GLY A 258 -11.11 16.20 0.01
CA GLY A 258 -10.50 17.36 0.66
C GLY A 258 -9.16 17.05 1.34
N TRP A 259 -8.64 15.82 1.21
CA TRP A 259 -7.34 15.46 1.77
C TRP A 259 -6.21 16.01 0.89
N ALA A 260 -5.29 16.77 1.47
CA ALA A 260 -4.18 17.36 0.71
C ALA A 260 -3.25 16.27 0.14
N THR A 261 -3.13 16.26 -1.19
CA THR A 261 -2.26 15.34 -1.96
C THR A 261 -1.26 16.08 -2.85
N ALA A 262 -1.46 17.38 -3.10
CA ALA A 262 -0.61 18.17 -3.98
C ALA A 262 0.88 18.09 -3.62
N TRP A 263 1.22 18.15 -2.33
CA TRP A 263 2.60 17.97 -1.86
C TRP A 263 3.23 16.65 -2.32
N ARG A 264 2.43 15.58 -2.41
CA ARG A 264 2.90 14.27 -2.86
C ARG A 264 3.02 14.17 -4.38
N VAL A 265 2.27 14.99 -5.12
CA VAL A 265 2.44 15.15 -6.56
C VAL A 265 3.79 15.81 -6.84
N GLU A 266 4.12 16.87 -6.12
CA GLU A 266 5.42 17.56 -6.28
C GLU A 266 6.57 16.63 -5.89
N ASP A 267 6.49 15.91 -4.75
CA ASP A 267 7.51 14.90 -4.39
C ASP A 267 7.77 13.87 -5.52
N LEU A 268 6.73 13.50 -6.27
CA LEU A 268 6.83 12.52 -7.36
C LEU A 268 7.49 13.11 -8.59
N LYS A 269 7.14 14.35 -8.97
CA LYS A 269 7.77 15.06 -10.08
C LYS A 269 9.26 15.30 -9.80
N ASP A 270 9.59 15.73 -8.59
CA ASP A 270 10.96 15.89 -8.12
C ASP A 270 11.72 14.57 -8.26
N PHE A 271 11.11 13.45 -7.83
CA PHE A 271 11.72 12.12 -7.93
C PHE A 271 11.89 11.65 -9.39
N TRP A 272 10.96 11.99 -10.28
CA TRP A 272 11.04 11.64 -11.70
C TRP A 272 11.98 12.54 -12.50
N GLY A 273 12.36 13.70 -11.96
CA GLY A 273 13.19 14.69 -12.64
C GLY A 273 12.39 15.54 -13.65
N GLU A 274 11.07 15.66 -13.49
CA GLU A 274 10.21 16.41 -14.42
C GLU A 274 10.26 17.95 -14.17
N ASP A 275 10.89 18.39 -13.08
CA ASP A 275 11.01 19.81 -12.73
C ASP A 275 12.21 20.51 -13.42
N ASP A 276 13.18 19.74 -13.94
CA ASP A 276 14.38 20.29 -14.61
C ASP A 276 14.17 20.59 -16.12
N ASP A 277 13.17 19.97 -16.76
CA ASP A 277 12.92 20.11 -18.21
C ASP A 277 12.31 21.46 -18.62
N MET A 278 11.84 22.26 -17.65
CA MET A 278 11.22 23.57 -17.89
C MET A 278 12.25 24.73 -17.93
N ASP A 279 13.46 24.53 -17.43
CA ASP A 279 14.53 25.54 -17.38
C ASP A 279 15.54 25.43 -18.55
N GLU A 280 15.55 24.32 -19.31
CA GLU A 280 16.43 24.16 -20.49
C GLU A 280 15.79 24.61 -21.83
N MET A 281 14.50 24.94 -21.86
CA MET A 281 13.86 25.57 -23.03
C MET A 281 13.90 27.11 -22.97
N GLU A 282 15.10 27.69 -22.78
CA GLU A 282 15.33 29.06 -23.25
C GLU A 282 15.15 29.08 -24.78
N PRO A 283 14.31 29.96 -25.35
CA PRO A 283 14.15 30.02 -26.79
C PRO A 283 15.49 30.46 -27.38
N MET A 284 16.13 29.54 -28.10
CA MET A 284 17.27 29.82 -28.96
C MET A 284 16.93 31.03 -29.83
N ARG A 285 17.42 32.21 -29.44
CA ARG A 285 17.27 33.44 -30.21
C ARG A 285 17.97 33.20 -31.54
N ILE A 286 17.17 33.02 -32.59
CA ILE A 286 17.67 33.11 -33.96
C ILE A 286 17.91 34.59 -34.19
N ASP A 287 19.15 35.02 -34.03
CA ASP A 287 19.60 36.33 -34.50
C ASP A 287 19.53 36.32 -36.03
N VAL A 288 18.42 36.83 -36.57
CA VAL A 288 18.32 37.19 -37.97
C VAL A 288 19.03 38.54 -38.13
N GLU A 289 20.36 38.50 -38.33
CA GLU A 289 21.07 39.65 -38.89
C GLU A 289 20.57 39.85 -40.32
N GLY A 290 19.78 40.91 -40.50
CA GLY A 290 19.35 41.38 -41.79
C GLY A 290 20.52 41.99 -42.56
N ASP A 291 21.02 41.27 -43.56
CA ASP A 291 21.76 41.88 -44.65
C ASP A 291 20.87 41.89 -45.91
N VAL A 292 20.11 42.98 -46.07
CA VAL A 292 19.40 43.30 -47.31
C VAL A 292 20.38 44.04 -48.21
N SER A 293 21.20 43.29 -48.94
CA SER A 293 21.89 43.77 -50.14
C SER A 293 21.27 43.14 -51.38
N LEU A 294 20.22 43.81 -51.87
CA LEU A 294 19.61 43.56 -53.18
C LEU A 294 20.66 43.79 -54.30
N GLN A 295 21.28 42.71 -54.79
CA GLN A 295 21.92 42.71 -56.10
C GLN A 295 20.93 42.22 -57.16
N THR A 296 20.56 43.14 -58.05
CA THR A 296 19.71 42.94 -59.23
C THR A 296 20.26 41.88 -60.20
N PRO A 297 19.42 41.05 -60.85
CA PRO A 297 19.86 40.12 -61.88
C PRO A 297 20.24 40.84 -63.18
N ARG A 298 21.39 40.50 -63.78
CA ARG A 298 21.74 40.94 -65.13
C ARG A 298 20.95 40.15 -66.17
N SER A 299 20.09 40.88 -66.89
CA SER A 299 19.41 40.44 -68.11
C SER A 299 20.40 39.92 -69.15
N ILE A 300 20.12 38.74 -69.67
CA ILE A 300 20.64 38.22 -70.93
C ILE A 300 20.11 39.12 -72.07
N ARG A 301 21.00 39.58 -72.95
CA ARG A 301 20.66 40.03 -74.31
C ARG A 301 21.45 39.16 -75.29
N SER A 302 20.70 38.61 -76.23
CA SER A 302 21.11 37.81 -77.39
C SER A 302 22.01 38.57 -78.36
N LEU A 303 23.00 37.84 -78.91
CA LEU A 303 23.37 37.82 -80.33
C LEU A 303 23.77 36.39 -80.69
#